data_AF-V9GCE7-F1
#
_entry.id   AF-V9GCE7-F1
#
_cell.length_a   1.000
_cell.length_b   1.000
_cell.length_c   1.000
_cell.angle_alpha   90.00
_cell.angle_beta   90.00
_cell.angle_gamma   90.00
#
_symmetry.space_group_name_H-M   'P 1'
#
loop_
_entity.id
_entity.type
_entity.pdbx_description
1 polymer ?
#
loop_
_entity_poly.entity_id
_entity_poly.type
_entity_poly.pdbx_seq_one_letter_code
_entity_poly.pdbx_strand_id
1 'polypeptide(L)'
;MWHSILLTGTLWVGSLVGTVQGSVHLNPDMQQEMLEIGAQGMEHALRACEDYFGKAITLPPALPGVAFTHVFGRCYDPTDPRLDAHLEIEYMHKSQPENHYSLELYPAEYHQQLSYLKFEDVMLGHNTTAKYYNGPLNTMKLLTFKTKEWQYVLHAVNLPESRINQAELVSVAQSLLELIDRKRPQSAKWGETAMKSAGKHYNMEVVDYLYSGRFRVSPQVEEERFKLWLRQGSLELSVHVTVVYDPNSERLLRIRYEEV
;
A
#
# COMPACT_ATOMS: atom_id res chain seq x y z
N MET A 1 -11.35 78.06 19.54
CA MET A 1 -12.39 77.00 19.58
C MET A 1 -12.48 76.43 18.17
N TRP A 2 -11.77 75.35 17.86
CA TRP A 2 -12.25 73.95 17.93
C TRP A 2 -13.30 73.66 16.84
N HIS A 3 -13.16 72.73 15.88
CA HIS A 3 -12.16 71.71 15.55
C HIS A 3 -12.29 71.30 14.07
N SER A 4 -11.16 71.03 13.41
CA SER A 4 -11.12 70.23 12.17
C SER A 4 -11.16 68.75 12.53
N ILE A 5 -12.07 68.00 11.92
CA ILE A 5 -12.17 66.53 12.06
C ILE A 5 -11.21 65.90 11.06
N LEU A 6 -10.12 65.30 11.55
CA LEU A 6 -9.28 64.38 10.79
C LEU A 6 -9.88 62.97 10.91
N LEU A 7 -10.38 62.43 9.81
CA LEU A 7 -10.71 61.00 9.69
C LEU A 7 -9.40 60.21 9.55
N THR A 8 -8.88 59.67 10.65
CA THR A 8 -7.82 58.67 10.63
C THR A 8 -8.44 57.29 10.47
N GLY A 9 -8.44 56.79 9.23
CA GLY A 9 -8.74 55.38 8.95
C GLY A 9 -7.61 54.51 9.52
N THR A 10 -7.89 53.80 10.61
CA THR A 10 -7.01 52.75 11.13
C THR A 10 -7.37 51.43 10.44
N LEU A 11 -6.53 51.04 9.47
CA LEU A 11 -6.50 49.67 8.94
C LEU A 11 -6.04 48.73 10.06
N TRP A 12 -6.99 48.05 10.69
CA TRP A 12 -6.71 46.89 11.52
C TRP A 12 -6.29 45.74 10.60
N VAL A 13 -5.00 45.62 10.34
CA VAL A 13 -4.43 44.37 9.83
C VAL A 13 -4.40 43.40 10.99
N GLY A 14 -5.45 42.59 11.11
CA GLY A 14 -5.47 41.46 12.02
C GLY A 14 -4.43 40.43 11.57
N SER A 15 -3.23 40.53 12.11
CA SER A 15 -2.23 39.47 12.02
C SER A 15 -2.65 38.32 12.94
N LEU A 16 -3.48 37.42 12.41
CA LEU A 16 -3.58 36.06 12.94
C LEU A 16 -2.29 35.32 12.58
N VAL A 17 -1.23 35.56 13.37
CA VAL A 17 -0.13 34.60 13.45
C VAL A 17 -0.65 33.44 14.28
N GLY A 18 -1.39 32.55 13.61
CA GLY A 18 -1.76 31.26 14.17
C GLY A 18 -0.50 30.40 14.24
N THR A 19 0.18 30.43 15.38
CA THR A 19 1.13 29.37 15.73
C THR A 19 0.33 28.09 15.92
N VAL A 20 0.23 27.26 14.89
CA VAL A 20 -0.26 25.88 15.02
C VAL A 20 0.83 25.10 15.74
N GLN A 21 0.80 25.17 17.07
CA GLN A 21 1.55 24.29 17.93
C GLN A 21 0.61 23.12 18.23
N GLY A 22 0.58 22.15 17.30
CA GLY A 22 -0.21 20.93 17.44
C GLY A 22 0.36 20.04 18.54
N SER A 23 0.06 20.35 19.79
CA SER A 23 0.11 19.35 20.85
C SER A 23 -1.09 18.42 20.63
N VAL A 24 -0.81 17.14 20.39
CA VAL A 24 -1.82 16.07 20.33
C VAL A 24 -2.38 15.90 21.75
N HIS A 25 -3.30 16.78 22.14
CA HIS A 25 -4.14 16.59 23.30
C HIS A 25 -5.19 15.56 22.93
N LEU A 26 -5.06 14.34 23.44
CA LEU A 26 -6.07 13.31 23.24
C LEU A 26 -7.25 13.59 24.16
N ASN A 27 -8.41 13.77 23.55
CA ASN A 27 -9.68 13.96 24.24
C ASN A 27 -10.14 12.62 24.86
N PRO A 28 -10.65 12.61 26.11
CA PRO A 28 -11.29 11.42 26.71
C PRO A 28 -12.37 10.76 25.84
N ASP A 29 -12.99 11.50 24.91
CA ASP A 29 -14.02 11.00 23.99
C ASP A 29 -13.48 10.73 22.57
N MET A 30 -12.26 10.20 22.44
CA MET A 30 -11.60 9.81 21.17
C MET A 30 -12.54 9.08 20.19
N GLN A 31 -13.37 8.15 20.67
CA GLN A 31 -14.31 7.43 19.82
C GLN A 31 -15.34 8.37 19.18
N GLN A 32 -15.86 9.33 19.94
CA GLN A 32 -16.84 10.30 19.45
C GLN A 32 -16.21 11.21 18.39
N GLU A 33 -15.01 11.71 18.65
CA GLU A 33 -14.27 12.54 17.68
C GLU A 33 -14.03 11.80 16.35
N MET A 34 -13.62 10.52 16.43
CA MET A 34 -13.43 9.69 15.24
C MET A 34 -14.72 9.54 14.44
N LEU A 35 -15.84 9.26 15.10
CA LEU A 35 -17.14 9.15 14.44
C LEU A 35 -17.59 10.48 13.81
N GLU A 36 -17.33 11.61 14.46
CA GLU A 36 -17.66 12.95 13.96
C GLU A 36 -16.91 13.33 12.68
N ILE A 37 -15.66 12.85 12.54
CA ILE A 37 -14.88 13.02 11.31
C ILE A 37 -15.11 11.91 10.28
N GLY A 38 -16.21 11.16 10.42
CA GLY A 38 -16.66 10.17 9.45
C GLY A 38 -15.97 8.81 9.55
N ALA A 39 -15.24 8.54 10.64
CA ALA A 39 -14.75 7.20 10.91
C ALA A 39 -15.90 6.24 11.21
N GLN A 40 -15.69 4.99 10.85
CA GLN A 40 -16.66 3.92 11.01
C GLN A 40 -15.96 2.62 11.39
N GLY A 41 -16.72 1.55 11.59
CA GLY A 41 -16.12 0.23 11.81
C GLY A 41 -15.29 -0.20 10.60
N MET A 42 -14.12 -0.79 10.86
CA MET A 42 -13.18 -1.28 9.84
C MET A 42 -13.88 -2.10 8.74
N GLU A 43 -14.77 -3.03 9.11
CA GLU A 43 -15.47 -3.86 8.12
C GLU A 43 -16.37 -3.05 7.18
N HIS A 44 -17.01 -1.99 7.68
CA HIS A 44 -17.88 -1.17 6.84
C HIS A 44 -17.04 -0.34 5.87
N ALA A 45 -15.97 0.29 6.35
CA ALA A 45 -15.04 1.02 5.48
C ALA A 45 -14.40 0.13 4.42
N LEU A 46 -13.99 -1.09 4.81
CA LEU A 46 -13.41 -2.06 3.88
C LEU A 46 -14.41 -2.40 2.77
N ARG A 47 -15.65 -2.76 3.11
CA ARG A 47 -16.69 -3.08 2.12
C ARG A 47 -17.00 -1.89 1.21
N ALA A 48 -17.12 -0.69 1.77
CA ALA A 48 -17.36 0.52 1.00
C ALA A 48 -16.26 0.77 -0.04
N CYS A 49 -14.99 0.55 0.34
CA CYS A 49 -13.86 0.67 -0.58
C CYS A 49 -13.79 -0.46 -1.59
N GLU A 50 -14.07 -1.70 -1.21
CA GLU A 50 -14.14 -2.81 -2.15
C GLU A 50 -15.24 -2.58 -3.21
N ASP A 51 -16.41 -2.10 -2.79
CA ASP A 51 -17.52 -1.72 -3.67
C ASP A 51 -17.12 -0.57 -4.60
N TYR A 52 -16.48 0.47 -4.06
CA TYR A 52 -16.04 1.64 -4.83
C TYR A 52 -14.96 1.29 -5.87
N PHE A 53 -13.91 0.57 -5.46
CA PHE A 53 -12.81 0.19 -6.35
C PHE A 53 -13.18 -0.98 -7.28
N GLY A 54 -14.26 -1.70 -7.00
CA GLY A 54 -14.66 -2.92 -7.73
C GLY A 54 -13.64 -4.05 -7.60
N LYS A 55 -12.85 -4.07 -6.52
CA LYS A 55 -11.74 -5.00 -6.29
C LYS A 55 -11.69 -5.40 -4.83
N ALA A 56 -11.41 -6.67 -4.56
CA ALA A 56 -11.20 -7.16 -3.21
C ALA A 56 -9.91 -6.59 -2.61
N ILE A 57 -9.97 -6.21 -1.34
CA ILE A 57 -8.84 -5.65 -0.60
C ILE A 57 -8.28 -6.73 0.32
N THR A 58 -6.96 -6.95 0.26
CA THR A 58 -6.28 -7.88 1.18
C THR A 58 -5.44 -7.10 2.18
N LEU A 59 -5.85 -7.12 3.44
CA LEU A 59 -5.09 -6.50 4.53
C LEU A 59 -3.96 -7.41 5.02
N PRO A 60 -2.85 -6.86 5.55
CA PRO A 60 -1.85 -7.63 6.27
C PRO A 60 -2.47 -8.39 7.44
N PRO A 61 -2.19 -9.70 7.60
CA PRO A 61 -2.72 -10.47 8.73
C PRO A 61 -1.99 -10.18 10.06
N ALA A 62 -0.77 -9.66 10.03
CA ALA A 62 -0.06 -9.23 11.23
C ALA A 62 -0.32 -7.75 11.54
N LEU A 63 -0.26 -7.42 12.82
CA LEU A 63 -0.22 -6.05 13.35
C LEU A 63 1.09 -5.84 14.10
N PRO A 64 1.52 -4.59 14.35
CA PRO A 64 2.62 -4.33 15.26
C PRO A 64 2.38 -4.96 16.63
N GLY A 65 3.44 -5.42 17.30
CA GLY A 65 3.42 -6.10 18.60
C GLY A 65 3.08 -5.20 19.80
N VAL A 66 2.14 -4.27 19.63
CA VAL A 66 1.60 -3.39 20.68
C VAL A 66 0.10 -3.59 20.83
N ALA A 67 -0.44 -3.21 21.98
CA ALA A 67 -1.88 -3.31 22.22
C ALA A 67 -2.62 -2.13 21.59
N PHE A 68 -3.76 -2.43 20.98
CA PHE A 68 -4.74 -1.46 20.51
C PHE A 68 -6.07 -1.68 21.24
N THR A 69 -6.83 -0.61 21.40
CA THR A 69 -8.15 -0.63 22.06
C THR A 69 -9.28 -0.27 21.10
N HIS A 70 -8.97 0.45 20.03
CA HIS A 70 -9.93 0.91 19.05
C HIS A 70 -9.36 0.69 17.66
N VAL A 71 -10.24 0.37 16.72
CA VAL A 71 -9.95 0.24 15.30
C VAL A 71 -11.05 0.96 14.54
N PHE A 72 -10.65 1.91 13.71
CA PHE A 72 -11.56 2.66 12.86
C PHE A 72 -11.14 2.51 11.41
N GLY A 73 -12.10 2.57 10.50
CA GLY A 73 -11.85 2.62 9.07
C GLY A 73 -12.53 3.81 8.44
N ARG A 74 -11.96 4.30 7.33
CA ARG A 74 -12.56 5.26 6.42
C ARG A 74 -12.28 4.84 4.99
N CYS A 75 -13.30 4.99 4.15
CA CYS A 75 -13.11 4.90 2.71
C CYS A 75 -13.23 6.32 2.16
N TYR A 76 -12.14 6.86 1.64
CA TYR A 76 -12.16 8.12 0.93
C TYR A 76 -12.55 7.85 -0.52
N ASP A 77 -13.68 8.41 -0.92
CA ASP A 77 -14.15 8.45 -2.30
C ASP A 77 -13.91 9.85 -2.90
N PRO A 78 -13.93 10.03 -4.23
CA PRO A 78 -13.61 11.29 -4.88
C PRO A 78 -14.77 12.30 -4.86
N THR A 79 -15.73 12.20 -3.93
CA THR A 79 -16.68 13.30 -3.71
C THR A 79 -15.97 14.57 -3.24
N ASP A 80 -14.79 14.44 -2.62
CA ASP A 80 -13.85 15.53 -2.40
C ASP A 80 -12.68 15.47 -3.40
N PRO A 81 -12.63 16.36 -4.41
CA PRO A 81 -11.58 16.36 -5.43
C PRO A 81 -10.17 16.71 -4.89
N ARG A 82 -10.03 16.97 -3.59
CA ARG A 82 -8.75 17.26 -2.93
C ARG A 82 -8.10 16.02 -2.31
N LEU A 83 -8.82 14.90 -2.23
CA LEU A 83 -8.33 13.66 -1.62
C LEU A 83 -8.30 12.55 -2.67
N ASP A 84 -7.16 11.88 -2.79
CA ASP A 84 -7.05 10.67 -3.59
C ASP A 84 -7.92 9.57 -2.95
N ALA A 85 -8.64 8.80 -3.75
CA ALA A 85 -9.49 7.74 -3.23
C ALA A 85 -8.63 6.61 -2.62
N HIS A 86 -8.86 6.29 -1.35
CA HIS A 86 -8.09 5.28 -0.62
C HIS A 86 -8.87 4.73 0.58
N LEU A 87 -8.44 3.55 1.04
CA LEU A 87 -8.85 3.02 2.35
C LEU A 87 -7.85 3.49 3.40
N GLU A 88 -8.36 3.94 4.55
CA GLU A 88 -7.59 4.24 5.76
C GLU A 88 -8.11 3.37 6.91
N ILE A 89 -7.20 2.73 7.65
CA ILE A 89 -7.52 2.02 8.89
C ILE A 89 -6.61 2.53 10.00
N GLU A 90 -7.21 3.06 11.07
CA GLU A 90 -6.51 3.58 12.25
C GLU A 90 -6.63 2.59 13.42
N TYR A 91 -5.49 2.25 14.01
CA TYR A 91 -5.37 1.41 15.21
C TYR A 91 -4.81 2.25 16.35
N MET A 92 -5.59 2.39 17.43
CA MET A 92 -5.27 3.32 18.51
C MET A 92 -5.42 2.70 19.90
N HIS A 93 -4.59 3.15 20.84
CA HIS A 93 -4.73 2.81 22.25
C HIS A 93 -5.22 4.00 23.09
N LYS A 94 -6.31 3.81 23.85
CA LYS A 94 -7.00 4.88 24.61
C LYS A 94 -6.12 5.66 25.59
N SER A 95 -5.05 5.03 26.08
CA SER A 95 -4.16 5.60 27.10
C SER A 95 -2.67 5.49 26.76
N GLN A 96 -2.33 5.06 25.54
CA GLN A 96 -0.95 4.92 25.06
C GLN A 96 -0.90 5.48 23.64
N PRO A 97 -0.94 6.81 23.46
CA PRO A 97 -1.00 7.41 22.13
C PRO A 97 0.22 7.15 21.24
N GLU A 98 1.34 6.78 21.83
CA GLU A 98 2.51 6.25 21.12
C GLU A 98 2.22 4.92 20.40
N ASN A 99 1.16 4.21 20.81
CA ASN A 99 0.60 3.04 20.13
C ASN A 99 -0.52 3.49 19.18
N HIS A 100 -0.15 4.35 18.22
CA HIS A 100 -0.99 4.70 17.09
C HIS A 100 -0.29 4.23 15.81
N TYR A 101 -0.99 3.35 15.09
CA TYR A 101 -0.61 2.77 13.81
C TYR A 101 -1.74 3.02 12.82
N SER A 102 -1.43 3.44 11.60
CA SER A 102 -2.42 3.44 10.52
C SER A 102 -1.91 2.72 9.29
N LEU A 103 -2.87 2.24 8.49
CA LEU A 103 -2.65 1.53 7.26
C LEU A 103 -3.52 2.17 6.19
N GLU A 104 -2.87 2.73 5.17
CA GLU A 104 -3.51 3.33 4.02
C GLU A 104 -3.28 2.46 2.78
N LEU A 105 -4.33 2.30 1.96
CA LEU A 105 -4.28 1.57 0.70
C LEU A 105 -4.75 2.43 -0.46
N TYR A 106 -3.84 2.65 -1.39
CA TYR A 106 -4.09 3.36 -2.64
C TYR A 106 -4.07 2.38 -3.81
N PRO A 107 -4.93 2.53 -4.84
CA PRO A 107 -4.76 1.83 -6.10
C PRO A 107 -3.35 2.06 -6.67
N ALA A 108 -2.68 1.02 -7.16
CA ALA A 108 -1.29 1.13 -7.64
C ALA A 108 -1.12 2.13 -8.81
N GLU A 109 -2.18 2.32 -9.59
CA GLU A 109 -2.32 3.27 -10.71
C GLU A 109 -2.33 4.73 -10.26
N TYR A 110 -2.90 5.05 -9.09
CA TYR A 110 -2.99 6.38 -8.52
C TYR A 110 -2.33 6.36 -7.13
N HIS A 111 -1.00 6.43 -7.12
CA HIS A 111 -0.19 6.29 -5.92
C HIS A 111 0.10 7.64 -5.26
N GLN A 112 0.14 7.66 -3.93
CA GLN A 112 0.51 8.86 -3.19
C GLN A 112 1.97 9.24 -3.48
N GLN A 113 2.16 10.44 -4.03
CA GLN A 113 3.48 10.95 -4.40
C GLN A 113 4.17 11.57 -3.18
N LEU A 114 4.79 10.75 -2.34
CA LEU A 114 5.57 11.17 -1.15
C LEU A 114 6.96 11.73 -1.52
N SER A 115 7.10 12.36 -2.70
CA SER A 115 8.39 12.77 -3.28
C SER A 115 9.17 13.80 -2.46
N TYR A 116 8.50 14.50 -1.54
CA TYR A 116 9.09 15.45 -0.60
C TYR A 116 9.82 14.79 0.57
N LEU A 117 9.65 13.48 0.78
CA LEU A 117 10.32 12.72 1.84
C LEU A 117 11.55 11.98 1.33
N LYS A 118 12.55 11.85 2.21
CA LYS A 118 13.78 11.10 1.93
C LYS A 118 13.64 9.68 2.48
N PHE A 119 13.52 8.71 1.58
CA PHE A 119 13.35 7.31 1.94
C PHE A 119 14.65 6.52 1.90
N GLU A 120 14.71 5.50 2.73
CA GLU A 120 15.68 4.41 2.70
C GLU A 120 15.02 3.16 2.11
N ASP A 121 15.75 2.43 1.26
CA ASP A 121 15.26 1.18 0.71
C ASP A 121 15.39 0.05 1.74
N VAL A 122 14.34 -0.75 1.87
CA VAL A 122 14.25 -1.88 2.80
C VAL A 122 13.80 -3.11 2.06
N MET A 123 14.60 -4.18 2.08
CA MET A 123 14.23 -5.45 1.48
C MET A 123 13.14 -6.12 2.30
N LEU A 124 11.97 -6.36 1.69
CA LEU A 124 10.91 -7.15 2.31
C LEU A 124 11.07 -8.66 2.03
N GLY A 125 11.83 -9.02 1.01
CA GLY A 125 11.92 -10.38 0.48
C GLY A 125 11.15 -10.52 -0.84
N HIS A 126 11.28 -11.68 -1.51
CA HIS A 126 10.55 -11.97 -2.76
C HIS A 126 10.79 -10.92 -3.86
N ASN A 127 12.01 -10.36 -3.91
CA ASN A 127 12.39 -9.28 -4.81
C ASN A 127 11.51 -8.01 -4.70
N THR A 128 10.86 -7.82 -3.55
CA THR A 128 10.05 -6.63 -3.23
C THR A 128 10.85 -5.72 -2.29
N THR A 129 10.96 -4.45 -2.68
CA THR A 129 11.61 -3.40 -1.89
C THR A 129 10.57 -2.42 -1.38
N ALA A 130 10.60 -2.14 -0.09
CA ALA A 130 9.85 -1.06 0.54
C ALA A 130 10.70 0.20 0.63
N LYS A 131 10.03 1.33 0.78
CA LYS A 131 10.61 2.62 1.12
C LYS A 131 10.26 2.96 2.56
N TYR A 132 11.27 3.17 3.39
CA TYR A 132 11.13 3.54 4.79
C TYR A 132 11.51 4.99 5.03
N TYR A 133 10.71 5.71 5.79
CA TYR A 133 11.00 7.07 6.23
C TYR A 133 10.93 7.11 7.75
N ASN A 134 12.01 7.58 8.37
CA ASN A 134 12.06 7.89 9.79
C ASN A 134 12.04 9.41 9.95
N GLY A 135 10.87 9.98 10.23
CA GLY A 135 10.72 11.42 10.42
C GLY A 135 11.40 11.92 11.70
N PRO A 136 11.44 13.24 11.91
CA PRO A 136 11.86 13.81 13.19
C PRO A 136 11.05 13.26 14.37
N LEU A 137 11.58 13.38 15.59
CA LEU A 137 10.81 13.09 16.80
C LEU A 137 9.53 13.93 16.85
N ASN A 138 8.46 13.35 17.41
CA ASN A 138 7.11 13.91 17.47
C ASN A 138 6.43 14.05 16.10
N THR A 139 6.87 13.27 15.09
CA THR A 139 6.20 13.20 13.78
C THR A 139 5.75 11.76 13.50
N MET A 140 6.25 11.13 12.43
CA MET A 140 5.83 9.83 11.94
C MET A 140 7.01 9.01 11.41
N LYS A 141 6.83 7.70 11.45
CA LYS A 141 7.57 6.71 10.68
C LYS A 141 6.63 6.19 9.58
N LEU A 142 7.18 5.95 8.40
CA LEU A 142 6.43 5.44 7.25
C LEU A 142 7.14 4.25 6.64
N LEU A 143 6.40 3.22 6.26
CA LEU A 143 6.86 2.17 5.36
C LEU A 143 5.87 2.05 4.21
N THR A 144 6.33 2.25 2.96
CA THR A 144 5.48 2.06 1.78
C THR A 144 6.04 1.02 0.82
N PHE A 145 5.17 0.18 0.28
CA PHE A 145 5.51 -0.84 -0.70
C PHE A 145 4.33 -1.06 -1.64
N LYS A 146 4.61 -1.63 -2.81
CA LYS A 146 3.61 -1.90 -3.84
C LYS A 146 3.44 -3.39 -4.06
N THR A 147 2.20 -3.77 -4.29
CA THR A 147 1.80 -5.04 -4.91
C THR A 147 1.34 -4.75 -6.34
N LYS A 148 0.84 -5.75 -7.06
CA LYS A 148 0.29 -5.56 -8.41
C LYS A 148 -0.86 -4.53 -8.42
N GLU A 149 -1.74 -4.58 -7.42
CA GLU A 149 -2.99 -3.83 -7.42
C GLU A 149 -3.00 -2.63 -6.47
N TRP A 150 -2.18 -2.68 -5.42
CA TRP A 150 -2.25 -1.73 -4.30
C TRP A 150 -0.87 -1.20 -3.91
N GLN A 151 -0.80 0.08 -3.58
CA GLN A 151 0.24 0.64 -2.73
C GLN A 151 -0.25 0.62 -1.28
N TYR A 152 0.58 0.08 -0.39
CA TYR A 152 0.37 0.13 1.05
C TYR A 152 1.24 1.24 1.62
N VAL A 153 0.69 2.02 2.54
CA VAL A 153 1.43 3.00 3.34
C VAL A 153 1.14 2.70 4.80
N LEU A 154 2.18 2.30 5.53
CA LEU A 154 2.10 1.97 6.94
C LEU A 154 2.65 3.13 7.74
N HIS A 155 1.84 3.72 8.62
CA HIS A 155 2.22 4.86 9.44
C HIS A 155 2.34 4.43 10.89
N ALA A 156 3.32 4.98 11.60
CA ALA A 156 3.39 4.89 13.04
C ALA A 156 3.86 6.22 13.61
N VAL A 157 3.36 6.56 14.79
CA VAL A 157 3.80 7.77 15.50
C VAL A 157 5.29 7.65 15.88
N ASN A 158 6.06 8.73 15.65
CA ASN A 158 7.47 8.77 16.02
C ASN A 158 7.71 9.49 17.35
N LEU A 159 7.26 8.86 18.45
CA LEU A 159 7.53 9.30 19.81
C LEU A 159 8.65 8.47 20.44
N PRO A 160 9.42 9.01 21.41
CA PRO A 160 10.45 8.26 22.13
C PRO A 160 9.95 6.96 22.76
N GLU A 161 8.70 6.94 23.23
CA GLU A 161 8.06 5.80 23.89
C GLU A 161 7.46 4.79 22.89
N SER A 162 7.35 5.16 21.61
CA SER A 162 6.76 4.31 20.58
C SER A 162 7.61 3.07 20.35
N ARG A 163 7.00 1.90 20.57
CA ARG A 163 7.62 0.59 20.31
C ARG A 163 7.50 0.15 18.86
N ILE A 164 6.64 0.82 18.08
CA ILE A 164 6.47 0.54 16.65
C ILE A 164 7.67 1.13 15.91
N ASN A 165 8.64 0.27 15.63
CA ASN A 165 9.87 0.61 14.92
C ASN A 165 9.84 0.07 13.48
N GLN A 166 10.91 0.28 12.72
CA GLN A 166 11.01 -0.19 11.34
C GLN A 166 10.78 -1.71 11.20
N ALA A 167 11.29 -2.52 12.12
CA ALA A 167 11.15 -3.97 12.06
C ALA A 167 9.70 -4.42 12.25
N GLU A 168 8.94 -3.73 13.10
CA GLU A 168 7.49 -3.98 13.26
C GLU A 168 6.73 -3.70 11.96
N LEU A 169 6.99 -2.55 11.32
CA LEU A 169 6.35 -2.22 10.03
C LEU A 169 6.75 -3.21 8.92
N VAL A 170 8.03 -3.63 8.89
CA VAL A 170 8.53 -4.64 7.95
C VAL A 170 7.85 -5.99 8.19
N SER A 171 7.69 -6.41 9.44
CA SER A 171 7.00 -7.66 9.78
C SER A 171 5.55 -7.66 9.31
N VAL A 172 4.84 -6.55 9.48
CA VAL A 172 3.48 -6.36 8.95
C VAL A 172 3.47 -6.51 7.42
N ALA A 173 4.34 -5.79 6.72
CA ALA A 173 4.44 -5.86 5.26
C ALA A 173 4.78 -7.28 4.76
N GLN A 174 5.72 -7.96 5.41
CA GLN A 174 6.12 -9.34 5.08
C GLN A 174 4.97 -10.32 5.26
N SER A 175 4.18 -10.18 6.33
CA SER A 175 3.02 -11.05 6.57
C SER A 175 1.99 -11.00 5.43
N LEU A 176 1.84 -9.83 4.80
CA LEU A 176 0.97 -9.66 3.64
C LEU A 176 1.58 -10.32 2.40
N LEU A 177 2.87 -10.08 2.14
CA LEU A 177 3.54 -10.67 0.97
C LEU A 177 3.51 -12.20 1.04
N GLU A 178 3.74 -12.78 2.22
CA GLU A 178 3.57 -14.21 2.43
C GLU A 178 2.12 -14.68 2.23
N LEU A 179 1.12 -13.92 2.68
CA LEU A 179 -0.28 -14.26 2.46
C LEU A 179 -0.63 -14.25 0.97
N ILE A 180 -0.17 -13.24 0.23
CA ILE A 180 -0.35 -13.13 -1.21
C ILE A 180 0.36 -14.30 -1.92
N ASP A 181 1.59 -14.63 -1.50
CA ASP A 181 2.34 -15.75 -2.06
C ASP A 181 1.68 -17.10 -1.78
N ARG A 182 1.15 -17.31 -0.56
CA ARG A 182 0.36 -18.50 -0.21
C ARG A 182 -0.95 -18.61 -0.99
N LYS A 183 -1.60 -17.48 -1.30
CA LYS A 183 -2.82 -17.41 -2.12
C LYS A 183 -2.53 -17.53 -3.61
N ARG A 184 -1.31 -17.21 -4.05
CA ARG A 184 -0.85 -17.55 -5.39
C ARG A 184 -0.98 -19.06 -5.51
N PRO A 185 -1.58 -19.60 -6.59
CA PRO A 185 -1.62 -21.04 -6.76
C PRO A 185 -0.20 -21.57 -6.56
N GLN A 186 0.03 -22.51 -5.63
CA GLN A 186 1.30 -23.25 -5.54
C GLN A 186 1.71 -23.84 -6.90
N SER A 187 0.72 -23.96 -7.79
CA SER A 187 0.85 -24.38 -9.16
C SER A 187 1.39 -23.32 -10.13
N ALA A 188 1.71 -22.09 -9.73
CA ALA A 188 2.25 -21.03 -10.58
C ALA A 188 3.74 -20.73 -10.29
N LYS A 189 4.47 -21.74 -9.83
CA LYS A 189 5.89 -21.65 -9.41
C LYS A 189 6.77 -20.99 -10.47
N TRP A 190 6.51 -21.26 -11.75
CA TRP A 190 7.35 -20.81 -12.85
C TRP A 190 6.97 -19.45 -13.42
N GLY A 191 6.06 -18.70 -12.78
CA GLY A 191 5.56 -17.42 -13.28
C GLY A 191 6.67 -16.37 -13.46
N GLU A 192 7.58 -16.23 -12.49
CA GLU A 192 8.70 -15.30 -12.62
C GLU A 192 9.65 -15.69 -13.75
N THR A 193 9.95 -16.99 -13.87
CA THR A 193 10.76 -17.53 -14.97
C THR A 193 10.10 -17.25 -16.32
N ALA A 194 8.79 -17.43 -16.43
CA ALA A 194 8.03 -17.13 -17.64
C ALA A 194 8.12 -15.65 -18.02
N MET A 195 7.88 -14.74 -17.07
CA MET A 195 7.93 -13.29 -17.29
C MET A 195 9.33 -12.81 -17.70
N LYS A 196 10.37 -13.20 -16.96
CA LYS A 196 11.76 -12.81 -17.28
C LYS A 196 12.20 -13.34 -18.63
N SER A 197 11.86 -14.59 -18.94
CA SER A 197 12.28 -15.22 -20.19
C SER A 197 11.54 -14.61 -21.39
N ALA A 198 10.25 -14.32 -21.27
CA ALA A 198 9.48 -13.67 -22.31
C ALA A 198 9.90 -12.22 -22.54
N GLY A 199 10.04 -11.42 -21.47
CA GLY A 199 10.49 -10.03 -21.58
C GLY A 199 11.86 -9.93 -22.27
N LYS A 200 12.76 -10.88 -21.99
CA LYS A 200 14.04 -11.01 -22.70
C LYS A 200 13.88 -11.48 -24.14
N HIS A 201 13.02 -12.47 -24.40
CA HIS A 201 12.82 -13.03 -25.74
C HIS A 201 12.27 -12.01 -26.73
N TYR A 202 11.30 -11.19 -26.29
CA TYR A 202 10.66 -10.17 -27.10
C TYR A 202 11.31 -8.79 -26.98
N ASN A 203 12.20 -8.59 -26.01
CA ASN A 203 12.77 -7.28 -25.66
C ASN A 203 11.69 -6.23 -25.31
N MET A 204 10.70 -6.64 -24.52
CA MET A 204 9.52 -5.86 -24.12
C MET A 204 9.29 -5.94 -22.61
N GLU A 205 8.63 -4.94 -22.03
CA GLU A 205 8.22 -4.95 -20.62
C GLU A 205 6.99 -5.84 -20.44
N VAL A 206 6.96 -6.66 -19.39
CA VAL A 206 5.76 -7.43 -19.01
C VAL A 206 4.84 -6.52 -18.21
N VAL A 207 3.69 -6.17 -18.78
CA VAL A 207 2.69 -5.31 -18.13
C VAL A 207 1.78 -6.12 -17.22
N ASP A 208 1.34 -7.29 -17.70
CA ASP A 208 0.53 -8.20 -16.89
C ASP A 208 0.79 -9.68 -17.24
N TYR A 209 0.41 -10.58 -16.33
CA TYR A 209 0.39 -12.01 -16.54
C TYR A 209 -0.84 -12.66 -15.89
N LEU A 210 -1.34 -13.71 -16.53
CA LEU A 210 -2.38 -14.59 -16.04
C LEU A 210 -1.88 -16.03 -16.01
N TYR A 211 -1.92 -16.66 -14.84
CA TYR A 211 -1.65 -18.09 -14.71
C TYR A 211 -2.82 -18.91 -15.30
N SER A 212 -2.52 -19.73 -16.31
CA SER A 212 -3.51 -20.50 -17.07
C SER A 212 -3.66 -21.95 -16.61
N GLY A 213 -2.80 -22.41 -15.69
CA GLY A 213 -2.90 -23.75 -15.11
C GLY A 213 -1.64 -24.59 -15.24
N ARG A 214 -1.66 -25.73 -14.53
CA ARG A 214 -0.63 -26.76 -14.53
C ARG A 214 -1.20 -27.99 -15.19
N PHE A 215 -0.45 -28.57 -16.10
CA PHE A 215 -0.86 -29.69 -16.93
C PHE A 215 0.20 -30.78 -16.82
N ARG A 216 -0.18 -31.95 -16.30
CA ARG A 216 0.71 -33.11 -16.26
C ARG A 216 0.72 -33.78 -17.63
N VAL A 217 1.89 -33.83 -18.27
CA VAL A 217 2.08 -34.49 -19.56
C VAL A 217 2.53 -35.93 -19.36
N SER A 218 3.41 -36.17 -18.38
CA SER A 218 3.86 -37.51 -17.99
C SER A 218 4.35 -37.52 -16.53
N PRO A 219 4.79 -38.67 -15.97
CA PRO A 219 5.37 -38.72 -14.62
C PRO A 219 6.63 -37.86 -14.43
N GLN A 220 7.39 -37.60 -15.50
CA GLN A 220 8.60 -36.76 -15.47
C GLN A 220 8.44 -35.42 -16.18
N VAL A 221 7.24 -35.06 -16.64
CA VAL A 221 7.02 -33.81 -17.38
C VAL A 221 5.70 -33.18 -16.98
N GLU A 222 5.79 -31.95 -16.46
CA GLU A 222 4.65 -31.06 -16.26
C GLU A 222 4.86 -29.74 -17.02
N GLU A 223 3.75 -29.10 -17.34
CA GLU A 223 3.70 -27.81 -17.98
C GLU A 223 2.95 -26.82 -17.08
N GLU A 224 3.51 -25.65 -16.85
CA GLU A 224 2.77 -24.49 -16.35
C GLU A 224 2.59 -23.50 -17.49
N ARG A 225 1.35 -23.04 -17.69
CA ARG A 225 0.99 -22.14 -18.78
C ARG A 225 0.61 -20.77 -18.24
N PHE A 226 1.00 -19.74 -18.96
CA PHE A 226 0.78 -18.34 -18.62
C PHE A 226 0.32 -17.58 -19.86
N LYS A 227 -0.50 -16.56 -19.69
CA LYS A 227 -0.73 -15.52 -20.71
C LYS A 227 -0.03 -14.27 -20.23
N LEU A 228 0.83 -13.68 -21.05
CA LEU A 228 1.54 -12.43 -20.75
C LEU A 228 1.05 -11.33 -21.68
N TRP A 229 0.94 -10.12 -21.15
CA TRP A 229 0.77 -8.90 -21.93
C TRP A 229 2.09 -8.13 -21.89
N LEU A 230 2.69 -7.92 -23.05
CA LEU A 230 3.97 -7.27 -23.22
C LEU A 230 3.79 -5.91 -23.88
N ARG A 231 4.61 -4.92 -23.52
CA ARG A 231 4.59 -3.58 -24.11
C ARG A 231 5.98 -3.05 -24.41
N GLN A 232 6.12 -2.35 -25.54
CA GLN A 232 7.27 -1.51 -25.87
C GLN A 232 6.78 -0.26 -26.61
N GLY A 233 6.80 0.89 -25.93
CA GLY A 233 6.19 2.11 -26.47
C GLY A 233 4.68 1.91 -26.69
N SER A 234 4.21 2.10 -27.93
CA SER A 234 2.82 1.88 -28.33
C SER A 234 2.53 0.47 -28.83
N LEU A 235 3.55 -0.40 -28.95
CA LEU A 235 3.37 -1.78 -29.38
C LEU A 235 3.00 -2.65 -28.18
N GLU A 236 1.92 -3.41 -28.33
CA GLU A 236 1.45 -4.36 -27.34
C GLU A 236 1.29 -5.75 -27.95
N LEU A 237 1.61 -6.78 -27.17
CA LEU A 237 1.57 -8.18 -27.61
C LEU A 237 1.01 -9.07 -26.50
N SER A 238 0.13 -10.00 -26.85
CA SER A 238 -0.28 -11.09 -25.96
C SER A 238 0.47 -12.36 -26.31
N VAL A 239 1.10 -13.00 -25.32
CA VAL A 239 1.91 -14.21 -25.52
C VAL A 239 1.49 -15.30 -24.54
N HIS A 240 1.18 -16.48 -25.06
CA HIS A 240 1.12 -17.70 -24.26
C HIS A 240 2.53 -18.23 -24.00
N VAL A 241 2.90 -18.34 -22.72
CA VAL A 241 4.18 -18.91 -22.30
C VAL A 241 3.92 -20.25 -21.63
N THR A 242 4.56 -21.30 -22.12
CA THR A 242 4.53 -22.62 -21.50
C THR A 242 5.89 -22.97 -20.94
N VAL A 243 5.98 -23.10 -19.62
CA VAL A 243 7.18 -23.58 -18.93
C VAL A 243 7.05 -25.08 -18.74
N VAL A 244 8.00 -25.85 -19.27
CA VAL A 244 8.05 -27.30 -19.18
C VAL A 244 9.18 -27.70 -18.23
N TYR A 245 8.87 -28.54 -17.24
CA TYR A 245 9.82 -28.92 -16.20
C TYR A 245 9.60 -30.37 -15.76
N ASP A 246 10.61 -30.94 -15.10
CA ASP A 246 10.50 -32.22 -14.40
C ASP A 246 9.93 -31.99 -12.99
N PRO A 247 8.78 -32.58 -12.62
CA PRO A 247 8.12 -32.29 -11.35
C PRO A 247 8.81 -32.92 -10.14
N ASN A 248 9.70 -33.90 -10.33
CA ASN A 248 10.38 -34.59 -9.23
C ASN A 248 11.69 -33.89 -8.85
N SER A 249 12.44 -33.43 -9.86
CA SER A 249 13.72 -32.73 -9.69
C SER A 249 13.60 -31.22 -9.77
N GLU A 250 12.43 -30.70 -10.14
CA GLU A 250 12.17 -29.28 -10.39
C GLU A 250 13.06 -28.66 -11.46
N ARG A 251 13.65 -29.51 -12.32
CA ARG A 251 14.56 -29.08 -13.38
C ARG A 251 13.76 -28.48 -14.53
N LEU A 252 14.06 -27.23 -14.87
CA LEU A 252 13.56 -26.59 -16.09
C LEU A 252 14.02 -27.36 -17.33
N LEU A 253 13.08 -27.82 -18.16
CA LEU A 253 13.37 -28.56 -19.39
C LEU A 253 13.38 -27.63 -20.60
N ARG A 254 12.35 -26.78 -20.75
CA ARG A 254 12.25 -25.78 -21.83
C ARG A 254 11.16 -24.75 -21.54
N ILE A 255 11.17 -23.65 -22.30
CA ILE A 255 10.10 -22.65 -22.34
C ILE A 255 9.64 -22.51 -23.79
N ARG A 256 8.33 -22.43 -24.02
CA ARG A 256 7.72 -22.18 -25.34
C ARG A 256 6.92 -20.89 -25.31
N TYR A 257 6.89 -20.20 -26.44
CA TYR A 257 6.15 -18.96 -26.64
C TYR A 257 5.22 -19.11 -27.85
N GLU A 258 4.01 -18.58 -27.74
CA GLU A 258 3.03 -18.53 -28.83
C GLU A 258 2.31 -17.17 -28.77
N GLU A 259 2.43 -16.38 -29.82
CA GLU A 259 1.75 -15.08 -29.94
C GLU A 259 0.25 -15.29 -30.22
N VAL A 260 -0.59 -14.37 -29.72
CA VAL A 260 -2.06 -14.42 -29.84
C VAL A 260 -2.57 -13.17 -30.54
#